data_AF-A0AAD2H9Q5-F1
#
_entry.id   AF-A0AAD2H9Q5-F1
#
_cell.length_a   1.000
_cell.length_b   1.000
_cell.length_c   1.000
_cell.angle_alpha   90.00
_cell.angle_beta   90.00
_cell.angle_gamma   90.00
#
_symmetry.space_group_name_H-M   'P 1'
#
loop_
_entity.id
_entity.type
_entity.pdbx_description
1 polymer ?
#
loop_
_entity_poly.entity_id
_entity_poly.type
_entity_poly.pdbx_seq_one_letter_code
_entity_poly.pdbx_strand_id
1 'polypeptide(L)'
;MKHMIRSQDALSLKCYDPKIEYQHTVTEANLLYWVICIFQFMHLFIETTLQQLGSSPAHLTIPDICLVDRAVALVHNDVASGATVRSALSLRCSFLIAELIDELFVKFVNNRSAKPCLAANHPLFLIAEFLCFTQHVQYKKLGKLVFLSDYQGPDLLMISAASYSLFHSRIRHTPD
;
A
#
# COMPACT_ATOMS: atom_id res chain seq x y z
N MET A 1 16.62 2.78 48.98
CA MET A 1 15.75 1.64 48.65
C MET A 1 14.39 2.19 48.27
N LYS A 2 14.16 2.48 46.98
CA LYS A 2 12.86 2.94 46.46
C LYS A 2 12.45 1.94 45.38
N HIS A 3 11.40 1.19 45.66
CA HIS A 3 10.76 0.27 44.73
C HIS A 3 10.10 1.06 43.60
N MET A 4 10.53 0.84 42.36
CA MET A 4 9.79 1.24 41.18
C MET A 4 8.86 0.08 40.84
N ILE A 5 7.57 0.30 41.10
CA ILE A 5 6.48 -0.61 40.78
C ILE A 5 6.42 -0.74 39.25
N ARG A 6 6.91 -1.86 38.71
CA ARG A 6 6.52 -2.35 37.39
C ARG A 6 5.04 -2.73 37.50
N SER A 7 4.14 -1.89 37.01
CA SER A 7 2.79 -2.33 36.70
C SER A 7 2.89 -3.32 35.53
N GLN A 8 2.91 -4.60 35.88
CA GLN A 8 2.73 -5.71 34.96
C GLN A 8 1.27 -5.74 34.53
N ASP A 9 0.93 -4.97 33.50
CA ASP A 9 -0.24 -5.23 32.66
C ASP A 9 0.14 -4.88 31.22
N ALA A 10 1.23 -5.50 30.75
CA ALA A 10 1.50 -5.55 29.33
C ALA A 10 0.48 -6.51 28.72
N LEU A 11 -0.52 -5.98 28.02
CA LEU A 11 -1.31 -6.72 27.05
C LEU A 11 -0.35 -7.65 26.30
N SER A 12 -0.49 -8.97 26.48
CA SER A 12 0.38 -9.93 25.82
C SER A 12 0.16 -9.76 24.31
N LEU A 13 1.03 -9.00 23.65
CA LEU A 13 0.97 -8.87 22.20
C LEU A 13 1.08 -10.29 21.64
N LYS A 14 0.01 -10.77 21.02
CA LYS A 14 0.05 -12.02 20.28
C LYS A 14 0.85 -11.76 19.02
N CYS A 15 2.15 -12.01 19.08
CA CYS A 15 2.99 -12.06 17.90
C CYS A 15 2.75 -13.38 17.17
N TYR A 16 2.75 -13.36 15.84
CA TYR A 16 2.81 -14.58 15.05
C TYR A 16 4.14 -15.29 15.27
N ASP A 17 4.19 -16.58 14.92
CA ASP A 17 5.47 -17.25 14.74
C ASP A 17 6.34 -16.44 13.75
N PRO A 18 7.64 -16.21 14.01
CA PRO A 18 8.49 -15.34 13.18
C PRO A 18 8.52 -15.73 11.71
N LYS A 19 8.38 -17.03 11.39
CA LYS A 19 8.31 -17.49 10.00
C LYS A 19 7.01 -17.07 9.32
N ILE A 20 5.89 -17.15 10.04
CA ILE A 20 4.58 -16.72 9.55
C ILE A 20 4.56 -15.19 9.39
N GLU A 21 5.09 -14.46 10.38
CA GLU A 21 5.20 -13.01 10.31
C GLU A 21 6.03 -12.56 9.10
N TYR A 22 7.14 -13.24 8.82
CA TYR A 22 7.95 -13.00 7.63
C TYR A 22 7.19 -13.24 6.33
N GLN A 23 6.44 -14.34 6.24
CA GLN A 23 5.64 -14.64 5.05
C GLN A 23 4.57 -13.57 4.79
N HIS A 24 3.89 -13.10 5.83
CA HIS A 24 2.94 -12.00 5.72
C HIS A 24 3.64 -10.70 5.31
N THR A 25 4.76 -10.37 5.95
CA THR A 25 5.53 -9.15 5.65
C THR A 25 6.00 -9.11 4.19
N VAL A 26 6.51 -10.24 3.66
CA VAL A 26 6.92 -10.36 2.26
C VAL A 26 5.72 -10.29 1.32
N THR A 27 4.58 -10.88 1.71
CA THR A 27 3.35 -10.79 0.91
C THR A 27 2.88 -9.34 0.78
N GLU A 28 2.84 -8.59 1.89
CA GLU A 28 2.52 -7.17 1.89
C GLU A 28 3.53 -6.34 1.09
N ALA A 29 4.83 -6.62 1.21
CA ALA A 29 5.85 -5.95 0.41
C ALA A 29 5.68 -6.20 -1.09
N ASN A 30 5.34 -7.43 -1.50
CA ASN A 30 5.04 -7.75 -2.89
C ASN A 30 3.78 -7.03 -3.38
N LEU A 31 2.74 -6.93 -2.55
CA LEU A 31 1.56 -6.14 -2.90
C LEU A 31 1.91 -4.67 -3.13
N LEU A 32 2.78 -4.10 -2.30
CA LEU A 32 3.25 -2.72 -2.46
C LEU A 32 4.10 -2.52 -3.71
N TYR A 33 4.90 -3.52 -4.10
CA TYR A 33 5.59 -3.49 -5.38
C TYR A 33 4.60 -3.39 -6.56
N TRP A 34 3.53 -4.20 -6.54
CA TRP A 34 2.47 -4.11 -7.56
C TRP A 34 1.76 -2.76 -7.56
N VAL A 35 1.52 -2.19 -6.37
CA VAL A 35 0.97 -0.84 -6.22
C VAL A 35 1.82 0.18 -6.97
N ILE A 36 3.14 0.16 -6.76
CA ILE A 36 4.08 1.06 -7.43
C ILE A 36 3.97 0.91 -8.95
N CYS A 37 4.00 -0.32 -9.46
CA CYS A 37 3.88 -0.57 -10.90
C CYS A 37 2.55 -0.07 -11.49
N ILE A 38 1.42 -0.29 -10.80
CA ILE A 38 0.10 0.15 -11.26
C ILE A 38 0.00 1.69 -11.22
N PHE A 39 0.61 2.34 -10.25
CA PHE A 39 0.62 3.80 -10.15
C PHE A 39 1.51 4.42 -11.23
N GLN A 40 2.71 3.86 -11.48
CA GLN A 40 3.56 4.26 -12.60
C GLN A 40 2.88 4.08 -13.96
N PHE A 41 2.15 2.97 -14.13
CA PHE A 41 1.30 2.77 -15.31
C PHE A 41 0.28 3.90 -15.49
N MET A 42 -0.31 4.40 -14.39
CA MET A 42 -1.26 5.51 -14.45
C MET A 42 -0.61 6.82 -14.90
N HIS A 43 0.58 7.15 -14.39
CA HIS A 43 1.33 8.33 -14.84
C HIS A 43 1.63 8.25 -16.34
N LEU A 44 2.18 7.11 -16.79
CA LEU A 44 2.48 6.89 -18.21
C LEU A 44 1.23 6.98 -19.10
N PHE A 45 0.10 6.43 -18.64
CA PHE A 45 -1.17 6.52 -19.36
C PHE A 45 -1.63 7.97 -19.51
N ILE A 46 -1.57 8.75 -18.44
CA ILE A 46 -1.98 10.16 -18.44
C ILE A 46 -1.06 10.98 -19.36
N GLU A 47 0.26 10.85 -19.19
CA GLU A 47 1.25 11.55 -20.01
C GLU A 47 1.08 11.26 -21.50
N THR A 48 0.95 9.97 -21.86
CA THR A 48 0.73 9.55 -23.26
C THR A 48 -0.56 10.13 -23.82
N THR A 49 -1.64 10.14 -23.03
CA THR A 49 -2.93 10.68 -23.45
C THR A 49 -2.85 12.20 -23.68
N LEU A 50 -2.15 12.92 -22.82
CA LEU A 50 -1.95 14.37 -22.96
C LEU A 50 -1.09 14.72 -24.18
N GLN A 51 -0.02 13.95 -24.43
CA GLN A 51 0.81 14.11 -25.61
C GLN A 51 0.01 13.91 -26.91
N GLN A 52 -0.86 12.90 -26.94
CA GLN A 52 -1.73 12.63 -28.09
C GLN A 52 -2.77 13.73 -28.32
N LEU A 53 -3.19 14.44 -27.28
CA LEU A 53 -4.12 15.56 -27.39
C LEU A 53 -3.47 16.81 -28.01
N GLY A 54 -2.13 16.87 -28.11
CA GLY A 54 -1.38 17.98 -28.72
C GLY A 54 -1.40 19.29 -27.92
N SER A 55 -2.26 19.41 -26.92
CA SER A 55 -2.34 20.52 -25.97
C SER A 55 -2.94 20.01 -24.67
N SER A 56 -2.26 20.19 -23.54
CA SER A 56 -2.90 19.94 -22.25
C SER A 56 -4.06 20.92 -22.08
N PRO A 57 -5.27 20.49 -21.67
CA PRO A 57 -6.35 21.42 -21.37
C PRO A 57 -5.85 22.43 -20.34
N ALA A 58 -6.00 23.73 -20.59
CA ALA A 58 -5.46 24.81 -19.76
C ALA A 58 -5.93 24.80 -18.29
N HIS A 59 -6.88 23.94 -17.95
CA HIS A 59 -7.48 23.81 -16.63
C HIS A 59 -7.28 22.43 -15.97
N LEU A 60 -6.57 21.50 -16.62
CA LEU A 60 -6.31 20.19 -16.02
C LEU A 60 -5.00 20.22 -15.22
N THR A 61 -5.11 20.45 -13.92
CA THR A 61 -3.99 20.26 -12.99
C THR A 61 -3.98 18.81 -12.54
N ILE A 62 -2.95 18.06 -12.93
CA ILE A 62 -2.72 16.71 -12.42
C ILE A 62 -2.02 16.86 -11.06
N PRO A 63 -2.61 16.32 -9.97
CA PRO A 63 -1.94 16.31 -8.68
C PRO A 63 -0.63 15.53 -8.78
N ASP A 64 0.45 16.10 -8.26
CA ASP A 64 1.70 15.39 -8.06
C ASP A 64 1.57 14.53 -6.81
N ILE A 65 1.43 13.22 -7.01
CA ILE A 65 1.20 12.25 -5.93
C ILE A 65 2.32 11.24 -5.99
N CYS A 66 3.02 11.08 -4.87
CA CYS A 66 4.04 10.06 -4.71
C CYS A 66 3.57 8.97 -3.74
N LEU A 67 4.12 7.76 -3.91
CA LEU A 67 3.95 6.67 -2.95
C LEU A 67 5.06 6.74 -1.91
N VAL A 68 4.71 6.44 -0.66
CA VAL A 68 5.69 6.35 0.42
C VAL A 68 6.62 5.16 0.18
N ASP A 69 7.92 5.39 0.27
CA ASP A 69 8.91 4.32 0.19
C ASP A 69 8.79 3.38 1.40
N ARG A 70 8.93 2.08 1.14
CA ARG A 70 8.78 1.02 2.14
C ARG A 70 9.83 -0.05 1.98
N ALA A 71 10.23 -0.64 3.09
CA ALA A 71 11.21 -1.72 3.11
C ALA A 71 10.84 -2.82 4.09
N VAL A 72 11.39 -4.02 3.87
CA VAL A 72 11.29 -5.14 4.81
C VAL A 72 12.53 -5.11 5.72
N ALA A 73 12.31 -4.96 7.01
CA ALA A 73 13.35 -5.07 8.03
C ALA A 73 13.29 -6.44 8.71
N LEU A 74 14.41 -7.14 8.79
CA LEU A 74 14.54 -8.44 9.45
C LEU A 74 15.37 -8.29 10.73
N VAL A 75 14.84 -8.81 11.84
CA VAL A 75 15.56 -8.82 13.11
C VAL A 75 15.93 -10.26 13.44
N HIS A 76 17.21 -10.51 13.66
CA HIS A 76 17.73 -11.83 14.02
C HIS A 76 18.07 -11.88 15.51
N ASN A 77 18.04 -13.07 16.09
CA ASN A 77 18.59 -13.29 17.43
C ASN A 77 20.12 -13.19 17.41
N ASP A 78 20.70 -12.81 18.54
CA ASP A 78 22.16 -12.80 18.71
C ASP A 78 22.73 -14.20 18.50
N VAL A 79 23.90 -14.25 17.87
CA VAL A 79 24.66 -15.49 17.70
C VAL A 79 25.20 -15.92 19.06
N ALA A 80 24.76 -17.07 19.57
CA ALA A 80 25.37 -17.65 20.77
C ALA A 80 26.88 -17.85 20.56
N SER A 81 27.69 -17.43 21.53
CA SER A 81 29.15 -17.53 21.47
C SER A 81 29.57 -18.99 21.20
N GLY A 82 30.22 -19.23 20.06
CA GLY A 82 30.69 -20.57 19.64
C GLY A 82 29.80 -21.30 18.63
N ALA A 83 28.66 -20.72 18.20
CA ALA A 83 27.84 -21.29 17.14
C ALA A 83 28.50 -21.11 15.76
N THR A 84 28.45 -22.15 14.91
CA THR A 84 28.87 -22.03 13.50
C THR A 84 27.91 -21.10 12.75
N VAL A 85 28.41 -20.35 11.74
CA VAL A 85 27.64 -19.36 10.96
C VAL A 85 26.31 -19.91 10.41
N ARG A 86 26.24 -21.22 10.12
CA ARG A 86 25.02 -21.89 9.62
C ARG A 86 23.95 -22.14 10.70
N SER A 87 24.32 -22.11 11.97
CA SER A 87 23.42 -22.31 13.13
C SER A 87 23.07 -21.01 13.87
N ALA A 88 23.56 -19.87 13.37
CA ALA A 88 23.72 -18.64 14.16
C ALA A 88 22.61 -17.59 14.01
N LEU A 89 21.77 -17.64 12.96
CA LEU A 89 20.82 -16.56 12.67
C LEU A 89 19.38 -17.09 12.61
N SER A 90 18.74 -17.23 13.77
CA SER A 90 17.30 -17.45 13.82
C SER A 90 16.57 -16.11 13.67
N LEU A 91 15.60 -16.04 12.76
CA LEU A 91 14.76 -14.86 12.59
C LEU A 91 13.90 -14.67 13.85
N ARG A 92 13.96 -13.48 14.44
CA ARG A 92 13.18 -13.11 15.62
C ARG A 92 11.86 -12.47 15.24
N CYS A 93 11.89 -11.52 14.32
CA CYS A 93 10.70 -10.84 13.81
C CYS A 93 11.01 -10.12 12.50
N SER A 94 9.97 -9.74 11.77
CA SER A 94 10.06 -8.96 10.54
C SER A 94 9.09 -7.81 10.56
N PHE A 95 9.48 -6.68 10.00
CA PHE A 95 8.65 -5.48 9.92
C PHE A 95 8.59 -4.97 8.50
N LEU A 96 7.44 -4.42 8.12
CA LEU A 96 7.35 -3.49 7.03
C LEU A 96 7.57 -2.09 7.60
N ILE A 97 8.65 -1.44 7.21
CA ILE A 97 8.97 -0.07 7.62
C ILE A 97 8.65 0.88 6.47
N ALA A 98 8.26 2.11 6.82
CA ALA A 98 7.97 3.18 5.89
C ALA A 98 8.65 4.46 6.37
N GLU A 99 8.77 5.44 5.49
CA GLU A 99 9.16 6.79 5.89
C GLU A 99 8.17 7.34 6.93
N LEU A 100 8.70 8.05 7.92
CA LEU A 100 7.88 8.77 8.89
C LEU A 100 7.30 10.01 8.21
N ILE A 101 5.99 10.21 8.38
CA ILE A 101 5.28 11.36 7.85
C ILE A 101 4.55 12.02 9.00
N ASP A 102 4.85 13.30 9.25
CA ASP A 102 4.41 14.05 10.44
C ASP A 102 3.10 14.83 10.17
N GLU A 103 2.61 14.79 8.92
CA GLU A 103 1.41 15.45 8.44
C GLU A 103 0.12 14.71 8.81
N LEU A 104 -1.00 15.42 8.70
CA LEU A 104 -2.31 14.87 9.02
C LEU A 104 -2.66 13.72 8.07
N PHE A 105 -2.95 12.55 8.65
CA PHE A 105 -3.42 11.41 7.89
C PHE A 105 -4.86 11.61 7.39
N VAL A 106 -5.03 11.62 6.07
CA VAL A 106 -6.32 11.80 5.40
C VAL A 106 -6.72 10.51 4.68
N LYS A 107 -8.00 10.16 4.74
CA LYS A 107 -8.55 9.06 3.94
C LYS A 107 -9.27 9.65 2.73
N PHE A 108 -8.71 9.46 1.53
CA PHE A 108 -9.23 10.04 0.29
C PHE A 108 -10.35 9.17 -0.31
N VAL A 109 -10.12 7.86 -0.39
CA VAL A 109 -11.08 6.89 -0.95
C VAL A 109 -11.04 5.63 -0.08
N ASN A 110 -12.22 5.11 0.27
CA ASN A 110 -12.31 3.87 1.06
C ASN A 110 -12.43 2.64 0.15
N ASN A 111 -12.19 1.45 0.71
CA ASN A 111 -12.32 0.18 -0.03
C ASN A 111 -13.78 -0.27 -0.31
N ARG A 112 -14.79 0.45 0.19
CA ARG A 112 -16.22 0.09 0.04
C ARG A 112 -16.95 0.92 -1.01
N SER A 113 -16.33 1.98 -1.52
CA SER A 113 -16.95 2.95 -2.41
C SER A 113 -15.93 3.57 -3.34
N ALA A 114 -16.28 3.71 -4.62
CA ALA A 114 -15.48 4.42 -5.60
C ALA A 114 -15.74 5.94 -5.58
N LYS A 115 -16.05 6.50 -4.40
CA LYS A 115 -16.36 7.91 -4.21
C LYS A 115 -15.36 8.55 -3.24
N PRO A 116 -15.07 9.85 -3.39
CA PRO A 116 -14.30 10.60 -2.41
C PRO A 116 -14.92 10.46 -1.01
N CYS A 117 -14.07 10.27 0.01
CA CYS A 117 -14.48 10.37 1.41
C CYS A 117 -14.55 11.82 1.90
N LEU A 118 -13.99 12.75 1.13
CA LEU A 118 -13.93 14.18 1.45
C LEU A 118 -15.14 14.92 0.89
N ALA A 119 -15.58 15.95 1.60
CA ALA A 119 -16.61 16.85 1.12
C ALA A 119 -16.07 17.76 0.00
N ALA A 120 -16.94 18.22 -0.90
CA ALA A 120 -16.56 19.02 -2.07
C ALA A 120 -15.85 20.34 -1.73
N ASN A 121 -16.07 20.88 -0.52
CA ASN A 121 -15.42 22.09 -0.03
C ASN A 121 -14.08 21.82 0.70
N HIS A 122 -13.66 20.57 0.82
CA HIS A 122 -12.39 20.22 1.44
C HIS A 122 -11.22 20.60 0.51
N PRO A 123 -10.12 21.19 1.01
CA PRO A 123 -9.01 21.64 0.17
C PRO A 123 -8.39 20.51 -0.67
N LEU A 124 -8.36 19.29 -0.12
CA LEU A 124 -7.84 18.11 -0.81
C LEU A 124 -8.88 17.32 -1.62
N PHE A 125 -10.08 17.88 -1.84
CA PHE A 125 -11.15 17.16 -2.57
C PHE A 125 -10.74 16.80 -4.00
N LEU A 126 -10.04 17.69 -4.71
CA LEU A 126 -9.57 17.43 -6.07
C LEU A 126 -8.58 16.26 -6.15
N ILE A 127 -7.77 16.06 -5.10
CA ILE A 127 -6.89 14.88 -4.98
C ILE A 127 -7.75 13.62 -4.85
N ALA A 128 -8.79 13.64 -4.00
CA ALA A 128 -9.69 12.49 -3.87
C ALA A 128 -10.45 12.17 -5.17
N GLU A 129 -10.91 13.18 -5.92
CA GLU A 129 -11.52 12.98 -7.24
C GLU A 129 -10.54 12.40 -8.25
N PHE A 130 -9.33 12.93 -8.31
CA PHE A 130 -8.27 12.39 -9.16
C PHE A 130 -7.99 10.92 -8.84
N LEU A 131 -7.91 10.57 -7.56
CA LEU A 131 -7.71 9.19 -7.13
C LEU A 131 -8.89 8.28 -7.51
N CYS A 132 -10.13 8.75 -7.42
CA CYS A 132 -11.29 8.01 -7.95
C CYS A 132 -11.18 7.79 -9.46
N PHE A 133 -10.73 8.80 -10.21
CA PHE A 133 -10.44 8.68 -11.64
C PHE A 133 -9.37 7.61 -11.91
N THR A 134 -8.27 7.58 -11.13
CA THR A 134 -7.23 6.56 -11.31
C THR A 134 -7.77 5.14 -11.08
N GLN A 135 -8.63 4.92 -10.08
CA GLN A 135 -9.28 3.60 -9.89
C GLN A 135 -10.06 3.18 -11.13
N HIS A 136 -10.84 4.10 -11.68
CA HIS A 136 -11.66 3.82 -12.85
C HIS A 136 -10.80 3.42 -14.06
N VAL A 137 -9.75 4.19 -14.34
CA VAL A 137 -8.84 3.92 -15.45
C VAL A 137 -8.11 2.59 -15.25
N GLN A 138 -7.56 2.33 -14.06
CA GLN A 138 -6.91 1.06 -13.72
C GLN A 138 -7.85 -0.11 -13.98
N TYR A 139 -9.06 -0.06 -13.42
CA TYR A 139 -10.05 -1.11 -13.61
C TYR A 139 -10.39 -1.34 -15.09
N LYS A 140 -10.51 -0.27 -15.88
CA LYS A 140 -10.84 -0.38 -17.31
C LYS A 140 -9.66 -0.89 -18.15
N LYS A 141 -8.46 -0.38 -17.91
CA LYS A 141 -7.27 -0.65 -18.73
C LYS A 141 -6.60 -1.98 -18.37
N LEU A 142 -6.70 -2.42 -17.11
CA LEU A 142 -6.16 -3.68 -16.63
C LEU A 142 -7.19 -4.83 -16.73
N GLY A 143 -8.09 -4.75 -17.72
CA GLY A 143 -9.03 -5.83 -18.02
C GLY A 143 -10.04 -6.15 -16.92
N LYS A 144 -10.34 -5.20 -16.02
CA LYS A 144 -11.21 -5.38 -14.85
C LYS A 144 -10.68 -6.38 -13.82
N LEU A 145 -9.37 -6.65 -13.84
CA LEU A 145 -8.74 -7.63 -12.95
C LEU A 145 -8.23 -7.02 -11.66
N VAL A 146 -7.76 -5.77 -11.72
CA VAL A 146 -7.14 -5.10 -10.59
C VAL A 146 -7.35 -3.59 -10.68
N PHE A 147 -7.50 -2.97 -9.52
CA PHE A 147 -7.44 -1.54 -9.30
C PHE A 147 -6.97 -1.30 -7.86
N LEU A 148 -6.43 -0.12 -7.60
CA LEU A 148 -5.97 0.28 -6.28
C LEU A 148 -7.13 0.91 -5.51
N SER A 149 -7.24 0.63 -4.22
CA SER A 149 -8.24 1.22 -3.34
C SER A 149 -7.65 1.58 -2.00
N ASP A 150 -8.49 2.06 -1.09
CA ASP A 150 -8.08 2.49 0.24
C ASP A 150 -6.96 3.54 0.20
N TYR A 151 -7.13 4.53 -0.67
CA TYR A 151 -6.25 5.67 -0.80
C TYR A 151 -6.30 6.52 0.46
N GLN A 152 -5.19 6.60 1.17
CA GLN A 152 -5.08 7.33 2.42
C GLN A 152 -3.64 7.81 2.64
N GLY A 153 -3.39 8.55 3.70
CA GLY A 153 -2.10 9.16 3.96
C GLY A 153 -2.19 10.68 3.97
N PRO A 154 -1.06 11.35 4.19
CA PRO A 154 -0.96 12.80 4.08
C PRO A 154 -1.02 13.23 2.60
N ASP A 155 -0.52 14.41 2.24
CA ASP A 155 -0.39 14.82 0.83
C ASP A 155 0.41 13.79 -0.02
N LEU A 156 1.13 12.87 0.65
CA LEU A 156 1.76 11.66 0.12
C LEU A 156 0.86 10.42 0.29
N LEU A 157 0.75 9.57 -0.74
CA LEU A 157 -0.23 8.49 -0.79
C LEU A 157 0.28 7.18 -0.18
N MET A 158 -0.39 6.74 0.88
CA MET A 158 -0.34 5.38 1.40
C MET A 158 -1.50 4.56 0.83
N ILE A 159 -1.18 3.48 0.15
CA ILE A 159 -2.18 2.56 -0.41
C ILE A 159 -2.18 1.30 0.45
N SER A 160 -3.33 0.96 1.03
CA SER A 160 -3.58 -0.41 1.45
C SER A 160 -4.17 -1.14 0.25
N ALA A 161 -3.36 -1.98 -0.40
CA ALA A 161 -3.79 -2.70 -1.58
C ALA A 161 -4.80 -3.80 -1.20
N ALA A 162 -6.10 -3.48 -1.21
CA ALA A 162 -7.11 -4.52 -1.36
C ALA A 162 -7.10 -4.97 -2.83
N SER A 163 -6.33 -6.01 -3.15
CA SER A 163 -6.38 -6.66 -4.46
C SER A 163 -7.69 -7.46 -4.56
N TYR A 164 -8.72 -6.88 -5.18
CA TYR A 164 -9.92 -7.62 -5.55
C TYR A 164 -9.62 -8.49 -6.77
N SER A 165 -9.01 -9.64 -6.53
CA SER A 165 -8.85 -10.71 -7.50
C SER A 165 -10.22 -11.39 -7.75
N LEU A 166 -10.87 -11.08 -8.88
CA LEU A 166 -12.02 -11.84 -9.40
C LEU A 166 -11.57 -13.13 -10.13
N PHE A 167 -10.51 -13.80 -9.67
CA PHE A 167 -9.83 -14.84 -10.46
C PHE A 167 -10.42 -16.26 -10.35
N HIS A 168 -11.70 -16.44 -9.97
CA HIS A 168 -12.23 -17.81 -9.76
C HIS A 168 -13.56 -18.17 -10.45
N SER A 169 -14.15 -17.35 -11.33
CA SER A 169 -15.46 -17.73 -11.93
C SER A 169 -15.62 -17.64 -13.46
N ARG A 170 -14.58 -17.32 -14.24
CA ARG A 170 -14.71 -17.26 -15.72
C ARG A 170 -13.59 -17.97 -16.48
N ILE A 171 -13.37 -19.24 -16.17
CA ILE A 171 -12.85 -20.21 -17.15
C ILE A 171 -13.67 -21.50 -17.02
N ARG A 172 -14.91 -21.46 -17.48
CA ARG A 172 -15.62 -22.62 -18.02
C ARG A 172 -16.27 -22.17 -19.32
N HIS A 173 -15.48 -22.19 -20.38
CA HIS A 173 -16.01 -22.22 -21.73
C HIS A 173 -16.83 -23.51 -21.87
N THR A 174 -18.13 -23.37 -22.13
CA THR A 174 -18.89 -24.37 -22.88
C THR A 174 -18.50 -24.23 -24.36
N PRO A 175 -18.12 -25.31 -25.04
CA PRO A 175 -18.04 -25.30 -26.50
C PRO A 175 -19.45 -25.47 -27.09
N ASP A 176 -19.74 -24.66 -28.11
CA ASP A 176 -20.77 -24.93 -29.11
C ASP A 176 -20.28 -26.01 -30.08
#